data_AF-A0A956YYP1-F1
#
_entry.id   AF-A0A956YYP1-F1
#
_cell.length_a   1.000
_cell.length_b   1.000
_cell.length_c   1.000
_cell.angle_alpha   90.00
_cell.angle_beta   90.00
_cell.angle_gamma   90.00
#
_symmetry.space_group_name_H-M   'P 1'
#
loop_
_entity.id
_entity.type
_entity.pdbx_description
1 polymer ?
#
loop_
_entity_poly.entity_id
_entity_poly.type
_entity_poly.pdbx_seq_one_letter_code
_entity_poly.pdbx_strand_id
1 'polypeptide(L)'
;MALDLIALAAGLALIGIAGMAILNALTFTRLAAPSEQISAPQHTVSICIPARDEADVIGQTVHRLRAQTYADLEILIVDDHSSDDTRALALAAAEGDTRVHV
;
A
#
# COMPACT_ATOMS: atom_id res chain seq x y z
N MET A 1 39.19 -15.62 -9.80
CA MET A 1 38.58 -16.27 -8.63
C MET A 1 37.55 -15.40 -7.92
N ALA A 2 37.93 -14.24 -7.34
CA ALA A 2 36.96 -13.36 -6.68
C ALA A 2 35.93 -12.75 -7.65
N LEU A 3 36.39 -12.31 -8.83
CA LEU A 3 35.50 -11.77 -9.87
C LEU A 3 34.52 -12.81 -10.42
N ASP A 4 34.99 -14.04 -10.63
CA ASP A 4 34.16 -15.15 -11.13
C ASP A 4 33.09 -15.56 -10.11
N LEU A 5 33.44 -15.57 -8.82
CA LEU A 5 32.50 -15.84 -7.74
C LEU A 5 31.43 -14.75 -7.63
N ILE A 6 31.82 -13.48 -7.75
CA ILE A 6 30.89 -12.34 -7.78
C ILE A 6 29.96 -12.43 -8.99
N ALA A 7 30.49 -12.75 -10.17
CA ALA A 7 29.71 -12.89 -11.40
C ALA A 7 28.68 -14.05 -11.29
N LEU A 8 29.09 -15.19 -10.72
CA LEU A 8 28.20 -16.32 -10.48
C LEU A 8 27.08 -15.97 -9.48
N ALA A 9 27.42 -15.32 -8.37
CA ALA A 9 26.44 -14.90 -7.36
C ALA A 9 25.43 -13.90 -7.93
N ALA A 10 25.91 -12.91 -8.69
CA ALA A 10 25.05 -11.94 -9.37
C ALA A 10 24.13 -12.62 -10.40
N GLY A 11 24.65 -13.57 -11.18
CA GLY A 11 23.86 -14.34 -12.14
C GLY A 11 22.72 -15.12 -11.47
N LEU A 12 23.00 -15.81 -10.36
CA LEU A 12 21.98 -16.53 -9.59
C LEU A 12 20.91 -15.58 -9.01
N ALA A 13 21.31 -14.43 -8.48
CA ALA A 13 20.37 -13.43 -7.97
C ALA A 13 19.44 -12.90 -9.08
N LEU A 14 19.99 -12.62 -10.27
CA LEU A 14 19.20 -12.17 -11.43
C LEU A 14 18.23 -13.25 -11.92
N ILE A 15 18.64 -14.52 -11.91
CA ILE A 15 17.74 -15.64 -12.24
C ILE A 15 16.59 -15.72 -11.23
N GLY A 16 16.85 -15.54 -9.93
CA GLY A 16 15.82 -15.52 -8.90
C GLY A 16 14.84 -14.36 -9.08
N ILE A 17 15.34 -13.15 -9.31
CA ILE A 17 14.50 -11.96 -9.58
C ILE A 17 13.66 -12.15 -10.84
N ALA A 18 14.26 -12.64 -11.92
CA ALA A 18 13.56 -12.90 -13.18
C ALA A 18 12.47 -13.97 -12.99
N GLY A 19 12.76 -15.04 -12.24
CA GLY A 19 11.79 -16.06 -11.89
C GLY A 19 10.60 -15.51 -11.11
N MET A 20 10.85 -14.66 -10.10
CA MET A 20 9.79 -14.00 -9.33
C MET A 20 8.96 -13.04 -10.20
N ALA A 21 9.61 -12.28 -11.09
CA ALA A 21 8.93 -11.38 -12.02
C ALA A 21 8.05 -12.16 -13.02
N ILE A 22 8.55 -13.28 -13.54
CA ILE A 22 7.78 -14.17 -14.42
C ILE A 22 6.60 -14.77 -13.66
N LEU A 23 6.82 -15.26 -12.43
CA LEU A 23 5.75 -15.82 -11.61
C LEU A 23 4.66 -14.76 -11.37
N ASN A 24 5.04 -13.56 -10.92
CA ASN A 24 4.10 -12.45 -10.76
C ASN A 24 3.37 -12.13 -12.07
N ALA A 25 4.07 -12.05 -13.20
CA ALA A 25 3.44 -11.76 -14.49
C ALA A 25 2.42 -12.83 -14.93
N LEU A 26 2.60 -14.07 -14.48
CA LEU A 26 1.74 -15.20 -14.79
C LEU A 26 0.63 -15.44 -13.76
N THR A 27 0.83 -15.05 -12.48
CA THR A 27 -0.11 -15.37 -11.38
C THR A 27 -0.84 -14.16 -10.82
N PHE A 28 -0.27 -12.95 -10.90
CA PHE A 28 -0.95 -11.75 -10.39
C PHE A 28 -2.11 -11.39 -11.32
N THR A 29 -3.26 -11.12 -10.72
CA THR A 29 -4.46 -10.71 -11.44
C THR A 29 -4.17 -9.40 -12.17
N ARG A 30 -4.19 -9.44 -13.50
CA ARG A 30 -4.11 -8.21 -14.29
C ARG A 30 -5.39 -7.41 -14.04
N LEU A 31 -5.24 -6.17 -13.59
CA LEU A 31 -6.36 -5.23 -13.53
C LEU A 31 -6.95 -5.11 -14.93
N ALA A 32 -8.24 -5.41 -15.06
CA ALA A 32 -8.96 -5.17 -16.30
C ALA A 32 -8.86 -3.68 -16.63
N ALA A 33 -8.84 -3.35 -17.92
CA ALA A 33 -8.97 -1.96 -18.33
C ALA A 33 -10.26 -1.38 -17.72
N PRO A 34 -10.24 -0.12 -17.24
CA PRO A 34 -11.44 0.51 -16.71
C PRO A 34 -12.59 0.40 -17.73
N SER A 35 -13.72 -0.15 -17.30
CA SER A 35 -14.95 -0.10 -18.07
C SER A 35 -15.38 1.37 -18.22
N GLU A 36 -15.67 1.84 -19.43
CA GLU A 36 -16.17 3.20 -19.67
C GLU A 36 -17.48 3.50 -18.92
N GLN A 37 -18.21 2.47 -18.49
CA GLN A 37 -19.43 2.64 -17.70
C GLN A 37 -19.11 2.73 -16.21
N ILE A 38 -18.85 3.95 -15.74
CA ILE A 38 -18.88 4.27 -14.31
C ILE A 38 -20.34 4.51 -13.93
N SER A 39 -21.04 3.43 -13.59
CA SER A 39 -22.31 3.56 -12.85
C SER A 39 -21.99 4.01 -11.41
N ALA A 40 -22.98 4.60 -10.72
CA ALA A 40 -22.89 5.03 -9.31
C ALA A 40 -22.11 4.02 -8.44
N PRO A 41 -21.34 4.44 -7.41
CA PRO A 41 -20.41 3.59 -6.68
C PRO A 41 -21.08 2.27 -6.27
N GLN A 42 -20.63 1.17 -6.89
CA GLN A 42 -21.29 -0.15 -6.76
C GLN A 42 -20.68 -1.00 -5.64
N HIS A 43 -19.53 -0.58 -5.11
CA HIS A 43 -18.77 -1.36 -4.14
C HIS A 43 -18.17 -0.47 -3.05
N THR A 44 -18.15 -0.97 -1.83
CA THR A 44 -17.34 -0.43 -0.75
C THR A 44 -15.87 -0.51 -1.14
N VAL A 45 -15.14 0.58 -0.94
CA VAL A 45 -13.69 0.62 -1.12
C VAL A 45 -13.04 0.69 0.26
N SER A 46 -12.21 -0.31 0.59
CA SER A 46 -11.37 -0.28 1.79
C SER A 46 -9.94 0.07 1.40
N ILE A 47 -9.41 1.15 1.97
CA ILE A 47 -8.02 1.59 1.80
C ILE A 47 -7.21 1.10 3.00
N CYS A 48 -6.38 0.07 2.79
CA CYS A 48 -5.49 -0.47 3.81
C CYS A 48 -4.11 0.20 3.74
N ILE A 49 -3.68 0.82 4.84
CA ILE A 49 -2.42 1.55 4.95
C ILE A 49 -1.56 0.86 6.01
N PRO A 50 -0.60 0.00 5.63
CA PRO A 50 0.43 -0.42 6.57
C PRO A 50 1.31 0.78 6.91
N ALA A 51 1.54 1.03 8.19
CA ALA A 51 2.33 2.14 8.67
C ALA A 51 3.35 1.67 9.72
N ARG A 52 4.63 1.98 9.50
CA ARG A 52 5.74 1.68 10.42
C ARG A 52 6.68 2.88 10.42
N ASP A 53 6.72 3.61 11.53
CA ASP A 53 7.61 4.76 11.70
C ASP A 53 7.42 5.84 10.60
N GLU A 54 6.15 6.19 10.32
CA GLU A 54 5.67 7.11 9.28
C GLU A 54 5.17 8.46 9.85
N ALA A 55 5.64 8.89 11.02
CA ALA A 55 5.15 10.10 11.70
C ALA A 55 5.20 11.36 10.79
N ASP A 56 6.19 11.46 9.91
CA ASP A 56 6.37 12.60 9.02
C ASP A 56 5.26 12.76 7.96
N VAL A 57 4.58 11.68 7.60
CA VAL A 57 3.65 11.66 6.45
C VAL A 57 2.24 11.19 6.80
N ILE A 58 2.06 10.40 7.86
CA ILE A 58 0.80 9.71 8.12
C ILE A 58 -0.37 10.68 8.34
N GLY A 59 -0.13 11.80 9.04
CA GLY A 59 -1.16 12.81 9.27
C GLY A 59 -1.67 13.45 7.97
N GLN A 60 -0.76 13.81 7.06
CA GLN A 60 -1.14 14.36 5.74
C GLN A 60 -1.87 13.32 4.88
N THR A 61 -1.43 12.07 4.92
CA THR A 61 -2.06 10.96 4.20
C THR A 61 -3.50 10.77 4.64
N VAL A 62 -3.76 10.65 5.95
CA VAL A 62 -5.12 10.50 6.50
C VAL A 62 -6.01 11.70 6.15
N HIS A 63 -5.49 12.92 6.29
CA HIS A 63 -6.23 14.13 5.92
C HIS A 63 -6.68 14.12 4.44
N ARG A 64 -5.80 13.74 3.52
CA ARG A 64 -6.11 13.68 2.08
C ARG A 64 -7.09 12.56 1.72
N LEU A 65 -7.02 11.42 2.42
CA LEU A 65 -7.94 10.31 2.19
C LEU A 65 -9.35 10.62 2.70
N ARG A 66 -9.47 11.31 3.85
CA ARG A 66 -10.76 11.79 4.35
C ARG A 66 -11.45 12.76 3.39
N ALA A 67 -10.68 13.55 2.64
CA ALA A 67 -11.19 14.49 1.65
C ALA A 67 -11.71 13.83 0.36
N GLN A 68 -11.59 12.52 0.20
CA GLN A 68 -12.16 11.80 -0.95
C GLN A 68 -13.69 11.86 -0.93
N THR A 69 -14.29 12.03 -2.11
CA THR A 69 -15.75 12.14 -2.30
C THR A 69 -16.41 10.80 -2.65
N TYR A 70 -15.67 9.69 -2.63
CA TYR A 70 -16.23 8.36 -2.86
C TYR A 70 -17.20 7.99 -1.72
N ALA A 71 -18.42 7.61 -2.09
CA ALA A 71 -19.53 7.54 -1.15
C ALA A 71 -19.39 6.46 -0.08
N ASP A 72 -18.88 5.29 -0.45
CA ASP A 72 -18.77 4.11 0.43
C ASP A 72 -17.29 3.72 0.59
N LEU A 73 -16.61 4.46 1.48
CA LEU A 73 -15.17 4.39 1.71
C LEU A 73 -14.89 4.02 3.17
N GLU A 74 -13.96 3.09 3.37
CA GLU A 74 -13.36 2.71 4.64
C GLU A 74 -11.83 2.93 4.55
N ILE A 75 -11.22 3.44 5.62
CA ILE A 75 -9.77 3.70 5.71
C ILE A 75 -9.24 2.93 6.93
N LEU A 76 -8.37 1.96 6.69
CA LEU A 76 -7.77 1.09 7.70
C LEU A 76 -6.27 1.39 7.78
N ILE A 77 -5.84 2.09 8.82
CA ILE A 77 -4.43 2.26 9.15
C ILE A 77 -4.03 1.09 10.04
N VAL A 78 -2.98 0.37 9.63
CA VAL A 78 -2.43 -0.76 10.37
C VAL A 78 -1.06 -0.33 10.87
N ASP A 79 -1.01 0.13 12.12
CA ASP A 79 0.25 0.45 12.79
C ASP A 79 1.02 -0.84 13.11
N ASP A 80 2.12 -1.07 12.41
CA ASP A 80 2.99 -2.24 12.58
C ASP A 80 4.00 -2.00 13.70
N HIS A 81 3.51 -1.73 14.91
CA HIS A 81 4.30 -1.51 16.13
C HIS A 81 5.30 -0.35 16.04
N SER A 82 4.90 0.80 15.48
CA SER A 82 5.78 1.96 15.35
C SER A 82 6.41 2.37 16.69
N SER A 83 7.63 2.89 16.61
CA SER A 83 8.42 3.40 17.74
C SER A 83 8.36 4.92 17.86
N ASP A 84 7.75 5.60 16.90
CA ASP A 84 7.51 7.03 16.84
C ASP A 84 6.01 7.38 17.06
N ASP A 85 5.64 8.62 16.78
CA ASP A 85 4.29 9.14 16.96
C ASP A 85 3.29 8.74 15.85
N THR A 86 3.63 7.80 14.95
CA THR A 86 2.80 7.40 13.80
C THR A 86 1.34 7.19 14.17
N ARG A 87 1.08 6.33 15.17
CA ARG A 87 -0.27 5.99 15.61
C ARG A 87 -1.02 7.20 16.16
N ALA A 88 -0.34 8.03 16.96
CA ALA A 88 -0.93 9.21 17.58
C ALA A 88 -1.32 10.25 16.52
N LEU A 89 -0.46 10.47 15.52
CA LEU A 89 -0.70 11.40 14.43
C LEU A 89 -1.80 10.90 13.48
N ALA A 90 -1.88 9.60 13.22
CA ALA A 90 -2.96 9.01 12.44
C ALA A 90 -4.34 9.19 13.13
N LEU A 91 -4.42 8.93 14.44
CA LEU A 91 -5.62 9.14 15.24
C LEU A 91 -6.02 10.62 15.30
N ALA A 92 -5.06 11.53 15.45
CA ALA A 92 -5.32 12.97 15.45
C ALA A 92 -5.88 13.44 14.10
N ALA A 93 -5.30 12.97 12.99
CA ALA A 93 -5.73 13.32 11.63
C ALA A 93 -7.08 12.72 11.23
N ALA A 94 -7.54 11.67 11.93
CA ALA A 94 -8.87 11.10 11.75
C ALA A 94 -9.98 12.11 12.10
N GLU A 95 -9.75 13.01 13.06
CA GLU A 95 -10.71 14.04 13.52
C GLU A 95 -12.13 13.49 13.80
N GLY A 96 -12.22 12.25 14.29
CA GLY A 96 -13.50 11.60 14.59
C GLY A 96 -14.29 11.13 13.36
N ASP A 97 -13.71 11.15 12.15
CA ASP A 97 -14.30 10.56 10.95
C ASP A 97 -14.49 9.06 11.15
N THR A 98 -15.76 8.62 11.13
CA THR A 98 -16.13 7.23 11.43
C THR A 98 -15.66 6.23 10.38
N ARG A 99 -15.17 6.71 9.22
CA ARG A 99 -14.59 5.88 8.16
C ARG A 99 -13.14 5.50 8.43
N VAL A 100 -12.47 6.14 9.39
CA VAL A 100 -11.04 5.95 9.67
C VAL A 100 -10.84 5.08 10.91
N HIS A 101 -10.09 4.00 10.76
CA HIS A 101 -9.72 3.07 11.81
C HIS A 101 -8.19 2.96 11.89
N VAL A 102 -7.61 3.00 13.10
CA VAL A 102 -6.16 2.95 13.37
C VAL A 102 -5.85 1.88 14.40
#